data_AF-A0A7X5VCT6-F1
#
_entry.id   AF-A0A7X5VCT6-F1
#
_cell.length_a   1.000
_cell.length_b   1.000
_cell.length_c   1.000
_cell.angle_alpha   90.00
_cell.angle_beta   90.00
_cell.angle_gamma   90.00
#
_symmetry.space_group_name_H-M   'P 1'
#
loop_
_entity.id
_entity.type
_entity.pdbx_description
1 polymer ?
#
loop_
_entity_poly.entity_id
_entity_poly.type
_entity_poly.pdbx_seq_one_letter_code
_entity_poly.pdbx_strand_id
1 'polypeptide(L)' 'MLGLPFDEFPPYVPVDEDYPPRADTVMSRPNEELLAEVFPGVPVKRPFGPNETLLSIDKARRLLGYEPQYSWRTS' A
#
# COMPACT_ATOMS: atom_id res chain seq x y z
N MET A 1 15.86 7.61 -4.97
CA MET A 1 14.94 7.10 -6.02
C MET A 1 14.01 6.12 -5.33
N LEU A 2 12.73 6.46 -5.19
CA LEU A 2 11.70 5.63 -4.56
C LEU A 2 11.65 4.32 -5.36
N GLY A 3 12.17 3.22 -4.81
CA GLY A 3 12.33 1.97 -5.56
C GLY A 3 10.98 1.48 -6.07
N LEU A 4 10.81 1.49 -7.39
CA LEU A 4 9.65 0.89 -8.06
C LEU A 4 9.89 -0.63 -8.15
N PRO A 5 9.04 -1.50 -7.56
CA PRO A 5 8.99 -2.93 -7.82
C PRO A 5 7.82 -3.22 -8.76
N PHE A 6 7.78 -2.64 -9.94
CA PHE A 6 6.82 -3.13 -10.91
C PHE A 6 7.51 -4.24 -11.70
N ASP A 7 7.17 -5.49 -11.42
CA ASP A 7 7.30 -6.51 -12.46
C ASP A 7 6.37 -6.12 -13.64
N GLU A 8 5.21 -5.50 -13.33
CA GLU A 8 4.29 -4.91 -14.30
C GLU A 8 3.71 -3.57 -13.80
N PHE A 9 3.79 -2.52 -14.63
CA PHE A 9 3.21 -1.22 -14.31
C PHE A 9 1.68 -1.26 -14.47
N PRO A 10 0.91 -0.58 -13.60
CA PRO A 10 -0.50 -0.42 -13.87
C PRO A 10 -0.73 0.36 -15.18
N PRO A 11 -1.81 0.05 -15.93
CA PRO A 11 -2.10 0.71 -17.21
C PRO A 11 -2.36 2.22 -17.07
N TYR A 12 -2.70 2.69 -15.86
CA TYR A 12 -2.90 4.09 -15.51
C TYR A 12 -2.74 4.31 -13.99
N VAL A 13 -2.70 5.57 -13.54
CA VAL A 13 -2.62 5.90 -12.11
C VAL A 13 -3.97 5.58 -11.44
N PRO A 14 -4.03 4.74 -10.40
CA PRO A 14 -5.29 4.26 -9.82
C PRO A 14 -5.97 5.35 -8.98
N VAL A 15 -6.73 6.23 -9.65
CA VAL A 15 -7.47 7.35 -9.03
C VAL A 15 -8.99 7.19 -9.13
N ASP A 16 -9.45 6.08 -9.70
CA ASP A 16 -10.86 5.72 -9.89
C ASP A 16 -11.21 4.40 -9.21
N GLU A 17 -12.51 4.08 -9.22
CA GLU A 17 -13.06 2.85 -8.62
C GLU A 17 -12.85 1.61 -9.51
N ASP A 18 -12.57 1.80 -10.80
CA ASP A 18 -12.31 0.70 -11.73
C ASP A 18 -10.98 0.00 -11.42
N TYR A 19 -10.09 0.68 -10.69
CA TYR A 19 -8.85 0.10 -10.16
C TYR A 19 -9.01 -0.36 -8.70
N PRO A 20 -9.23 -1.66 -8.45
CA PRO A 20 -9.54 -2.14 -7.10
C PRO A 20 -8.38 -1.91 -6.13
N PRO A 21 -8.67 -1.59 -4.84
CA PRO A 21 -7.65 -1.40 -3.84
C PRO A 21 -6.84 -2.69 -3.61
N ARG A 22 -5.53 -2.54 -3.42
CA ARG A 22 -4.63 -3.67 -3.12
C ARG A 22 -4.25 -3.72 -1.65
N ALA A 23 -3.88 -4.90 -1.17
CA ALA A 23 -3.46 -5.10 0.23
C ALA A 23 -2.10 -4.45 0.54
N ASP A 24 -1.27 -4.26 -0.48
CA ASP A 24 0.11 -3.81 -0.37
C ASP A 24 0.38 -2.53 -1.18
N THR A 25 1.42 -1.81 -0.76
CA THR A 25 1.92 -0.61 -1.43
C THR A 25 2.68 -0.96 -2.71
N VAL A 26 2.69 -0.03 -3.66
CA VAL A 26 3.49 -0.08 -4.89
C VAL A 26 4.99 0.08 -4.65
N MET A 27 5.47 0.16 -3.41
CA MET A 27 6.88 0.42 -3.10
C MET A 27 7.68 -0.87 -2.90
N SER A 28 8.90 -0.90 -3.42
CA SER A 28 9.78 -2.09 -3.35
C SER A 28 10.40 -2.23 -1.98
N ARG A 29 10.81 -1.10 -1.44
CA ARG A 29 11.45 -0.97 -0.13
C ARG A 29 10.43 -1.10 0.99
N PRO A 30 10.85 -1.59 2.17
CA PRO A 30 10.01 -1.60 3.35
C PRO A 30 9.53 -0.19 3.73
N ASN A 31 8.28 -0.10 4.19
CA ASN A 31 7.64 1.11 4.68
C ASN A 31 8.46 1.77 5.80
N GLU A 32 9.09 0.99 6.67
CA GLU A 32 9.93 1.51 7.76
C GLU A 32 11.08 2.36 7.22
N GLU A 33 11.81 1.87 6.23
CA GLU A 33 12.92 2.60 5.61
C GLU A 33 12.44 3.88 4.92
N LEU A 34 11.33 3.79 4.18
CA LEU A 34 10.78 4.92 3.43
C LEU A 34 10.23 6.02 4.34
N LEU A 35 9.54 5.65 5.41
CA LEU A 35 9.01 6.60 6.37
C LEU A 35 10.13 7.29 7.16
N ALA A 36 11.17 6.56 7.56
CA ALA A 36 12.33 7.14 8.22
C ALA A 36 13.09 8.15 7.34
N GLU A 37 13.18 7.87 6.03
CA GLU A 37 13.84 8.75 5.06
C GLU A 37 13.02 10.00 4.73
N VAL A 38 11.72 9.84 4.45
CA VAL A 38 10.89 10.92 3.87
C VAL A 38 10.14 11.71 4.94
N PHE A 39 9.77 11.08 6.07
CA PHE A 39 8.97 11.68 7.13
C PHE A 39 9.60 11.49 8.52
N PRO A 40 10.87 11.89 8.73
CA PRO A 40 11.53 11.71 10.00
C PRO A 40 10.78 12.47 11.11
N GLY A 41 10.40 11.75 12.18
CA GLY A 41 9.72 12.31 13.35
C GLY A 41 8.19 12.30 13.30
N VAL A 42 7.57 11.82 12.22
CA VAL A 42 6.11 11.64 12.18
C VAL A 42 5.70 10.43 13.05
N PRO A 43 4.78 10.59 14.03
CA PRO A 43 4.39 9.48 14.90
C PRO A 43 3.65 8.36 14.16
N VAL A 44 4.11 7.13 14.36
CA VAL A 44 3.42 5.91 13.91
C VAL A 44 2.34 5.53 14.93
N LYS A 45 1.07 5.52 14.50
CA LYS A 45 -0.08 5.28 15.39
C LYS A 45 -0.43 3.80 15.62
N ARG A 46 0.06 2.92 14.75
CA ARG A 46 -0.13 1.46 14.83
C ARG A 46 1.00 0.73 14.10
N PRO A 47 1.31 -0.52 14.45
CA PRO A 47 2.18 -1.35 13.63
C PRO A 47 1.57 -1.58 12.23
N PHE A 48 2.45 -1.81 11.25
CA PHE A 48 2.10 -2.14 9.88
C PHE A 48 3.11 -3.16 9.32
N GLY A 49 2.70 -3.92 8.31
CA GLY A 49 3.58 -4.82 7.58
C GLY A 49 4.60 -4.08 6.70
N PRO A 50 5.70 -4.76 6.29
CA PRO A 50 6.79 -4.13 5.55
C PRO A 50 6.35 -3.46 4.25
N ASN A 51 5.31 -3.95 3.58
CA ASN A 51 4.75 -3.34 2.38
C ASN A 51 3.23 -3.24 2.43
N GLU A 52 2.66 -3.18 3.62
CA GLU A 52 1.22 -2.94 3.78
C GLU A 52 0.84 -1.59 3.15
N THR A 53 -0.35 -1.50 2.56
CA THR A 53 -0.89 -0.19 2.17
C THR A 53 -1.00 0.74 3.39
N LEU A 54 -0.46 1.96 3.27
CA LEU A 54 -0.55 2.97 4.32
C LEU A 54 -1.88 3.74 4.30
N LEU A 55 -2.79 3.40 3.38
CA LEU A 55 -4.18 3.85 3.38
C LEU A 55 -5.03 2.80 4.10
N SER A 56 -5.52 3.11 5.31
CA SER A 56 -6.30 2.15 6.09
C SER A 56 -7.61 1.78 5.39
N ILE A 57 -7.80 0.47 5.20
CA ILE A 57 -9.04 -0.16 4.74
C ILE A 57 -9.81 -0.85 5.87
N ASP A 58 -9.38 -0.68 7.12
CA ASP A 58 -9.93 -1.40 8.28
C ASP A 58 -11.42 -1.11 8.48
N LYS A 59 -11.85 0.11 8.18
CA LYS A 59 -13.26 0.50 8.23
C LYS A 59 -14.09 -0.23 7.16
N ALA A 60 -13.54 -0.41 5.96
CA ALA A 60 -14.20 -1.14 4.88
C ALA A 60 -14.31 -2.63 5.22
N ARG A 61 -13.23 -3.25 5.72
CA ARG A 61 -13.22 -4.62 6.26
C ARG A 61 -14.32 -4.82 7.30
N ARG A 62 -14.35 -3.96 8.32
CA ARG A 62 -15.28 -4.09 9.45
C ARG A 62 -16.74 -3.88 9.07
N LEU A 63 -17.03 -2.90 8.21
CA LEU A 63 -18.42 -2.52 7.91
C LEU A 63 -19.00 -3.24 6.70
N LEU A 64 -18.16 -3.62 5.73
CA LEU A 64 -18.59 -4.14 4.44
C LEU A 64 -18.12 -5.57 4.19
N GLY A 65 -17.33 -6.17 5.10
CA GLY A 65 -16.69 -7.46 4.85
C GLY A 65 -15.69 -7.41 3.69
N TYR A 66 -15.17 -6.22 3.37
CA TYR A 66 -14.25 -6.04 2.26
C TYR A 66 -12.97 -6.84 2.49
N GLU A 67 -12.59 -7.72 1.55
CA GLU A 67 -11.29 -8.36 1.52
C GLU A 67 -10.57 -7.98 0.22
N PRO A 68 -9.37 -7.39 0.27
CA PRO A 68 -8.56 -7.15 -0.92
C PRO A 68 -8.35 -8.44 -1.71
N GLN A 69 -8.65 -8.41 -3.00
CA GLN A 69 -8.50 -9.57 -3.89
C GLN A 69 -7.16 -9.56 -4.65
N TYR A 70 -6.40 -8.47 -4.56
CA TYR A 70 -5.22 -8.23 -5.40
C TYR A 70 -4.01 -7.78 -4.57
N SER A 71 -2.82 -8.21 -5.02
CA SER A 71 -1.51 -7.88 -4.48
C SER A 71 -0.56 -7.49 -5.61
N TRP A 72 0.29 -6.48 -5.46
CA TRP A 72 1.33 -6.14 -6.44
C TRP A 72 2.45 -7.18 -6.50
N ARG A 73 2.53 -8.08 -5.52
CA ARG A 73 3.64 -9.02 -5.34
C ARG A 73 3.34 -10.42 -5.86
N THR A 74 2.06 -10.74 -6.08
CA THR A 74 1.60 -12.08 -6.52
C THR A 74 0.66 -12.01 -7.71
N SER A 75 0.52 -10.83 -8.34
CA SER A 75 -0.21 -10.70 -9.60
C SER A 75 0.67 -11.07 -10.78
#